data_AF-A0A1V5UPC7-F1
#
_entry.id   AF-A0A1V5UPC7-F1
#
_cell.length_a   1.000
_cell.length_b   1.000
_cell.length_c   1.000
_cell.angle_alpha   90.00
_cell.angle_beta   90.00
_cell.angle_gamma   90.00
#
_symmetry.space_group_name_H-M   'P 1'
#
loop_
_entity.id
_entity.type
_entity.pdbx_description
1 polymer ?
#
loop_
_entity_poly.entity_id
_entity_poly.type
_entity_poly.pdbx_seq_one_letter_code
_entity_poly.pdbx_strand_id
1 'polypeptide(L)'
;MKGITHFLTGVATASCFPVGMQSVFMNKSFFLPIGGLFGISCDTLDFRFARYFWKHDHVLRIDENNLDPKIIAEGYAKAIDEAFEQKKTVYLKVDIIRLSGSFYRTINIFVDDKRKEITVMIGSIKTMSHVMERLDYLPDYMTMKKSIEEVGAAKTLEKLIDHLPSVPDSRPLENHFHTAKFKADILNTYYQDTEVGIFSGPDFAFEFEDDKVRIDFIPWHRQWSHSLTLGLIMGPLGFAIYAGWAGLFAGNLKEFFNPLAINAFFMAILALWSHILVDQTGHLGSNLFYPFTKKRSQGLEWTTSASVFPNIFVNYISIATIIWNINAFAPVPAFTLPWAASVGGDFSNAGYYLISLLNYVIYFVAIPLGALYAITRLYQMLYYHKRASETNEYFDVASMSGESGDM
;
A
#
# COMPACT_ATOMS: atom_id res chain seq x y z
N MET A 1 -1.45 -2.62 0.75
CA MET A 1 -2.41 -2.33 1.84
C MET A 1 -1.64 -1.78 3.04
N LYS A 2 -2.22 -1.66 4.24
CA LYS A 2 -1.44 -1.36 5.47
C LYS A 2 -0.77 -2.62 6.02
N GLY A 3 0.31 -2.45 6.78
CA GLY A 3 1.09 -3.57 7.34
C GLY A 3 0.26 -4.56 8.17
N ILE A 4 -0.75 -4.10 8.92
CA ILE A 4 -1.65 -4.99 9.68
C ILE A 4 -2.46 -5.92 8.77
N THR A 5 -2.84 -5.45 7.58
CA THR A 5 -3.58 -6.24 6.58
C THR A 5 -2.72 -7.34 6.01
N HIS A 6 -1.45 -7.05 5.76
CA HIS A 6 -0.48 -8.04 5.31
C HIS A 6 -0.21 -9.11 6.38
N PHE A 7 -0.04 -8.68 7.63
CA PHE A 7 0.09 -9.61 8.76
C PHE A 7 -1.14 -10.50 8.91
N LEU A 8 -2.35 -9.93 8.92
CA LEU A 8 -3.59 -10.70 9.08
C LEU A 8 -3.85 -11.66 7.93
N THR A 9 -3.56 -11.26 6.69
CA THR A 9 -3.66 -12.17 5.52
C THR A 9 -2.70 -13.36 5.68
N GLY A 10 -1.49 -13.13 6.20
CA GLY A 10 -0.55 -14.20 6.54
C GLY A 10 -1.07 -15.15 7.63
N VAL A 11 -1.65 -14.61 8.71
CA VAL A 11 -2.28 -15.43 9.77
C VAL A 11 -3.47 -16.23 9.22
N ALA A 12 -4.29 -15.62 8.37
CA ALA A 12 -5.41 -16.29 7.72
C ALA A 12 -4.93 -17.44 6.83
N THR A 13 -3.87 -17.22 6.06
CA THR A 13 -3.25 -18.27 5.24
C THR A 13 -2.74 -19.42 6.12
N ALA A 14 -2.03 -19.13 7.22
CA ALA A 14 -1.57 -20.16 8.15
C ALA A 14 -2.70 -20.94 8.81
N SER A 15 -3.84 -20.30 9.05
CA SER A 15 -5.01 -20.98 9.62
C SER A 15 -5.59 -22.07 8.71
N CYS A 16 -5.33 -22.01 7.40
CA CYS A 16 -5.79 -23.01 6.44
C CYS A 16 -5.01 -24.33 6.49
N PHE A 17 -3.98 -24.45 7.34
CA PHE A 17 -3.16 -25.66 7.47
C PHE A 17 -3.63 -26.51 8.67
N PRO A 18 -4.30 -27.66 8.45
CA PRO A 18 -4.93 -28.42 9.53
C PRO A 18 -3.93 -28.90 10.59
N VAL A 19 -2.78 -29.42 10.18
CA VAL A 19 -1.71 -29.87 11.10
C VAL A 19 -1.16 -28.69 11.90
N GLY A 20 -0.99 -27.55 11.25
CA GLY A 20 -0.59 -26.30 11.89
C GLY A 20 -1.60 -25.90 12.98
N MET A 21 -2.88 -25.87 12.63
CA MET A 21 -3.95 -25.52 13.57
C MET A 21 -4.10 -26.48 14.73
N GLN A 22 -4.04 -27.80 14.49
CA GLN A 22 -4.05 -28.79 15.56
C GLN A 22 -2.87 -28.60 16.51
N SER A 23 -1.68 -28.26 15.99
CA SER A 23 -0.50 -27.99 16.82
C SER A 23 -0.67 -26.76 17.72
N VAL A 24 -1.47 -25.77 17.31
CA VAL A 24 -1.79 -24.60 18.14
C VAL A 24 -2.61 -25.03 19.36
N PHE A 25 -3.58 -25.93 19.18
CA PHE A 25 -4.39 -26.45 20.30
C PHE A 25 -3.62 -27.42 21.20
N MET A 26 -2.92 -28.38 20.60
CA MET A 26 -2.28 -29.47 21.34
C MET A 26 -0.96 -29.04 22.00
N ASN A 27 -0.15 -28.26 21.28
CA ASN A 27 1.22 -27.94 21.65
C ASN A 27 1.44 -26.45 21.93
N LYS A 28 0.39 -25.62 21.85
CA LYS A 28 0.48 -24.16 21.98
C LYS A 28 1.52 -23.55 21.04
N SER A 29 1.62 -24.11 19.83
CA SER A 29 2.62 -23.69 18.85
C SER A 29 2.39 -22.24 18.38
N PHE A 30 3.47 -21.57 17.95
CA PHE A 30 3.40 -20.22 17.36
C PHE A 30 3.05 -20.25 15.87
N PHE A 31 2.44 -21.33 15.35
CA PHE A 31 2.26 -21.53 13.91
C PHE A 31 1.52 -20.38 13.23
N LEU A 32 0.44 -19.89 13.86
CA LEU A 32 -0.34 -18.75 13.37
C LEU A 32 0.46 -17.42 13.34
N PRO A 33 1.07 -16.97 14.46
CA PRO A 33 1.95 -15.80 14.45
C PRO A 33 3.09 -15.88 13.42
N ILE A 34 3.71 -17.05 13.24
CA ILE A 34 4.77 -17.22 12.23
C ILE A 34 4.22 -16.98 10.82
N GLY A 35 3.00 -17.43 10.52
CA GLY A 35 2.33 -17.08 9.26
C GLY A 35 2.12 -15.59 9.07
N GLY A 36 1.74 -14.88 10.13
CA GLY A 36 1.68 -13.42 10.10
C GLY A 36 3.04 -12.76 9.86
N LEU A 37 4.12 -13.28 10.45
CA LEU A 37 5.48 -12.79 10.22
C LEU A 37 5.92 -12.95 8.77
N PHE A 38 5.67 -14.11 8.15
CA PHE A 38 5.92 -14.29 6.72
C PHE A 38 5.02 -13.40 5.86
N GLY A 39 3.77 -13.21 6.25
CA GLY A 39 2.84 -12.29 5.60
C GLY A 39 3.35 -10.84 5.56
N ILE A 40 3.89 -10.29 6.66
CA ILE A 40 4.41 -8.91 6.68
C ILE A 40 5.88 -8.79 6.24
N SER A 41 6.53 -9.90 5.91
CA SER A 41 7.99 -9.93 5.69
C SER A 41 8.43 -9.08 4.51
N CYS A 42 7.66 -9.05 3.41
CA CYS A 42 7.98 -8.27 2.21
C CYS A 42 8.18 -6.78 2.54
N ASP A 43 7.19 -6.16 3.20
CA ASP A 43 7.27 -4.76 3.63
C ASP A 43 8.38 -4.56 4.66
N THR A 44 8.53 -5.52 5.58
CA THR A 44 9.58 -5.42 6.60
C THR A 44 10.97 -5.39 5.97
N LEU A 45 11.23 -6.26 4.98
CA LEU A 45 12.48 -6.30 4.23
C LEU A 45 12.72 -4.98 3.48
N ASP A 46 11.70 -4.43 2.86
CA ASP A 46 11.83 -3.17 2.11
C ASP A 46 12.11 -1.98 3.02
N PHE A 47 11.23 -1.74 4.00
CA PHE A 47 11.28 -0.55 4.84
C PHE A 47 12.36 -0.60 5.93
N ARG A 48 12.82 -1.79 6.33
CA ARG A 48 13.89 -1.95 7.33
C ARG A 48 15.26 -2.26 6.75
N PHE A 49 15.34 -2.76 5.51
CA PHE A 49 16.62 -3.11 4.88
C PHE A 49 16.80 -2.45 3.52
N ALA A 50 15.98 -2.78 2.51
CA ALA A 50 16.24 -2.38 1.11
C ALA A 50 16.42 -0.86 0.97
N ARG A 51 15.57 -0.08 1.63
CA ARG A 51 15.63 1.38 1.65
C ARG A 51 16.96 1.95 2.11
N TYR A 52 17.60 1.36 3.12
CA TYR A 52 18.86 1.89 3.68
C TYR A 52 20.09 1.55 2.81
N PHE A 53 19.98 0.53 1.98
CA PHE A 53 21.01 0.18 1.00
C PHE A 53 20.80 0.89 -0.35
N TRP A 54 19.71 1.63 -0.50
CA TRP A 54 19.43 2.38 -1.72
C TRP A 54 20.36 3.58 -1.84
N LYS A 55 20.95 3.75 -3.03
CA LYS A 55 21.86 4.85 -3.34
C LYS A 55 21.12 5.91 -4.13
N HIS A 56 21.48 7.16 -3.89
CA HIS A 56 20.87 8.33 -4.51
C HIS A 56 21.96 9.11 -5.23
N ASP A 57 21.70 9.53 -6.46
CA ASP A 57 22.57 10.43 -7.21
C ASP A 57 22.38 11.87 -6.71
N HIS A 58 21.14 12.22 -6.37
CA HIS A 58 20.75 13.53 -5.85
C HIS A 58 19.91 13.39 -4.58
N VAL A 59 20.19 14.24 -3.58
CA VAL A 59 19.39 14.35 -2.35
C VAL A 59 18.95 15.80 -2.21
N LEU A 60 17.67 16.05 -2.34
CA LEU A 60 17.08 17.38 -2.21
C LEU A 60 16.58 17.55 -0.79
N ARG A 61 17.16 18.53 -0.09
CA ARG A 61 16.87 18.80 1.31
C ARG A 61 16.62 20.29 1.51
N ILE A 62 15.54 20.57 2.21
CA ILE A 62 15.17 21.89 2.73
C ILE A 62 14.84 21.72 4.22
N ASP A 63 14.81 22.83 4.97
CA ASP A 63 14.50 22.83 6.40
C ASP A 63 13.69 24.07 6.79
N GLU A 64 13.24 24.16 8.05
CA GLU A 64 12.41 25.30 8.49
C GLU A 64 13.13 26.66 8.45
N ASN A 65 14.46 26.68 8.44
CA ASN A 65 15.20 27.93 8.32
C ASN A 65 15.35 28.34 6.85
N ASN A 66 15.16 27.41 5.91
CA ASN A 66 15.24 27.63 4.48
C ASN A 66 14.15 26.84 3.75
N LEU A 67 12.94 27.41 3.72
CA LEU A 67 11.78 26.87 3.02
C LEU A 67 11.76 27.25 1.54
N ASP A 68 12.90 27.15 0.84
CA ASP A 68 12.98 27.52 -0.58
C ASP A 68 12.48 26.36 -1.49
N PRO A 69 11.28 26.44 -2.09
CA PRO A 69 10.76 25.41 -2.99
C PRO A 69 11.58 25.24 -4.27
N LYS A 70 12.39 26.24 -4.65
CA LYS A 70 13.23 26.21 -5.85
C LYS A 70 14.21 25.04 -5.83
N ILE A 71 14.80 24.76 -4.66
CA ILE A 71 15.77 23.67 -4.46
C ILE A 71 15.17 22.33 -4.89
N ILE A 72 13.91 22.09 -4.49
CA ILE A 72 13.23 20.84 -4.83
C ILE A 72 12.79 20.84 -6.30
N ALA A 73 12.17 21.92 -6.78
CA ALA A 73 11.63 22.01 -8.13
C ALA A 73 12.72 21.89 -9.21
N GLU A 74 13.79 22.69 -9.11
CA GLU A 74 14.91 22.65 -10.06
C GLU A 74 15.69 21.34 -9.93
N GLY A 75 15.88 20.84 -8.71
CA GLY A 75 16.56 19.56 -8.49
C GLY A 75 15.81 18.38 -9.11
N TYR A 76 14.48 18.36 -9.00
CA TYR A 76 13.64 17.33 -9.60
C TYR A 76 13.64 17.42 -11.13
N ALA A 77 13.46 18.62 -11.69
CA ALA A 77 13.51 18.84 -13.14
C ALA A 77 14.89 18.48 -13.72
N LYS A 78 15.97 18.84 -13.04
CA LYS A 78 17.34 18.47 -13.41
C LYS A 78 17.53 16.96 -13.42
N ALA A 79 16.97 16.23 -12.46
CA ALA A 79 17.09 14.77 -12.42
C ALA A 79 16.38 14.09 -13.61
N ILE A 80 15.23 14.62 -14.03
CA ILE A 80 14.54 14.18 -15.26
C ILE A 80 15.41 14.43 -16.48
N ASP A 81 15.90 15.67 -16.64
CA ASP A 81 16.71 16.05 -17.79
C ASP A 81 18.03 15.25 -17.84
N GLU A 82 18.65 15.00 -16.69
CA GLU A 82 19.85 14.18 -16.59
C GLU A 82 19.59 12.75 -17.05
N ALA A 83 18.47 12.14 -16.63
CA ALA A 83 18.11 10.80 -17.07
C ALA A 83 17.90 10.73 -18.59
N PHE A 84 17.25 11.75 -19.15
CA PHE A 84 16.99 11.85 -20.59
C PHE A 84 18.27 12.08 -21.41
N GLU A 85 19.07 13.09 -21.05
CA GLU A 85 20.27 13.49 -21.78
C GLU A 85 21.38 12.43 -21.69
N GLN A 86 21.55 11.83 -20.52
CA GLN A 86 22.62 10.84 -20.28
C GLN A 86 22.16 9.40 -20.54
N LYS A 87 20.87 9.17 -20.84
CA LYS A 87 20.29 7.85 -21.09
C LYS A 87 20.61 6.83 -20.00
N LYS A 88 20.56 7.27 -18.74
CA LYS A 88 20.86 6.47 -17.56
C LYS A 88 19.73 6.61 -16.53
N THR A 89 19.64 5.66 -15.61
CA THR A 89 18.75 5.82 -14.45
C THR A 89 19.35 6.83 -13.48
N VAL A 90 18.54 7.79 -13.04
CA VAL A 90 18.89 8.77 -12.00
C VAL A 90 18.02 8.54 -10.78
N TYR A 91 18.63 8.40 -9.61
CA TYR A 91 17.95 8.21 -8.34
C TYR A 91 17.93 9.51 -7.52
N LEU A 92 16.74 9.94 -7.14
CA LEU A 92 16.51 11.18 -6.41
C LEU A 92 15.83 10.91 -5.08
N LYS A 93 16.35 11.50 -4.01
CA LYS A 93 15.68 11.56 -2.71
C LYS A 93 15.13 12.96 -2.46
N VAL A 94 13.90 13.05 -1.96
CA VAL A 94 13.36 14.28 -1.39
C VAL A 94 13.21 14.08 0.11
N ASP A 95 14.02 14.77 0.90
CA ASP A 95 13.97 14.67 2.36
C ASP A 95 12.73 15.39 2.92
N ILE A 96 12.17 14.85 4.00
CA ILE A 96 11.11 15.54 4.75
C ILE A 96 11.67 16.65 5.65
N ILE A 97 10.77 17.56 5.99
CA ILE A 97 10.98 18.53 7.06
C ILE A 97 10.23 18.03 8.30
N ARG A 98 10.96 17.42 9.24
CA ARG A 98 10.41 16.93 10.51
C ARG A 98 10.54 18.00 11.60
N LEU A 99 9.42 18.40 12.18
CA LEU A 99 9.39 19.38 13.27
C LEU A 99 9.47 18.70 14.64
N SER A 100 8.78 17.57 14.79
CA SER A 100 8.77 16.80 16.03
C SER A 100 8.43 15.33 15.78
N GLY A 101 8.15 14.57 16.84
CA GLY A 101 7.74 13.17 16.76
C GLY A 101 6.59 12.92 15.78
N SER A 102 5.61 13.82 15.76
CA SER A 102 4.33 13.64 15.06
C SER A 102 4.00 14.74 14.06
N PHE A 103 4.77 15.83 14.00
CA PHE A 103 4.50 16.98 13.13
C PHE A 103 5.54 17.11 12.03
N TYR A 104 5.06 17.32 10.81
CA TYR A 104 5.84 17.42 9.59
C TYR A 104 5.35 18.60 8.77
N ARG A 105 6.27 19.36 8.19
CA ARG A 105 5.95 20.34 7.17
C ARG A 105 5.82 19.61 5.83
N THR A 106 4.73 19.84 5.09
CA THR A 106 4.51 19.15 3.82
C THR A 106 5.16 19.86 2.66
N ILE A 107 5.59 19.08 1.67
CA ILE A 107 6.05 19.56 0.36
C ILE A 107 5.20 18.85 -0.68
N ASN A 108 4.45 19.59 -1.49
CA ASN A 108 3.65 19.05 -2.57
C ASN A 108 4.44 19.20 -3.87
N ILE A 109 4.68 18.09 -4.56
CA ILE A 109 5.33 18.04 -5.87
C ILE A 109 4.26 17.67 -6.89
N PHE A 110 4.09 18.51 -7.90
CA PHE A 110 3.18 18.29 -9.00
C PHE A 110 3.94 18.21 -10.32
N VAL A 111 3.67 17.17 -11.10
CA VAL A 111 4.33 16.89 -12.37
C VAL A 111 3.34 17.08 -13.52
N ASP A 112 3.55 18.11 -14.33
CA ASP A 112 2.78 18.41 -15.55
C ASP A 112 3.55 17.94 -16.79
N ASP A 113 3.11 16.82 -17.37
CA ASP A 113 3.67 16.26 -18.61
C ASP A 113 3.40 17.16 -19.83
N LYS A 114 2.22 17.79 -19.91
CA LYS A 114 1.83 18.62 -21.07
C LYS A 114 2.65 19.90 -21.14
N ARG A 115 2.83 20.56 -20.01
CA ARG A 115 3.60 21.82 -19.91
C ARG A 115 5.09 21.59 -19.68
N LYS A 116 5.49 20.35 -19.40
CA LYS A 116 6.84 19.95 -18.99
C LYS A 116 7.33 20.77 -17.79
N GLU A 117 6.47 20.83 -16.77
CA GLU A 117 6.67 21.65 -15.59
C GLU A 117 6.60 20.81 -14.31
N ILE A 118 7.54 21.06 -13.39
CA ILE A 118 7.49 20.59 -12.01
C ILE A 118 7.12 21.78 -11.14
N THR A 119 5.96 21.71 -10.50
CA THR A 119 5.54 22.71 -9.52
C THR A 119 5.71 22.15 -8.12
N VAL A 120 6.49 22.84 -7.30
CA VAL A 120 6.66 22.49 -5.88
C VAL A 120 6.03 23.57 -5.02
N MET A 121 5.32 23.13 -3.99
CA MET A 121 4.70 24.01 -3.00
C MET A 121 5.02 23.53 -1.58
N ILE A 122 5.48 24.44 -0.73
CA ILE A 122 5.62 24.22 0.70
C ILE A 122 4.26 24.41 1.34
N GLY A 123 3.77 23.36 2.00
CA GLY A 123 2.44 23.33 2.59
C GLY A 123 2.41 23.54 4.10
N SER A 124 1.22 23.34 4.65
CA SER A 124 0.95 23.42 6.08
C SER A 124 1.66 22.33 6.88
N ILE A 125 1.73 22.52 8.20
CA ILE A 125 2.16 21.47 9.12
C ILE A 125 1.05 20.43 9.22
N LYS A 126 1.41 19.16 9.09
CA LYS A 126 0.50 18.02 9.20
C LYS A 126 1.00 16.99 10.20
N THR A 127 0.06 16.27 10.78
CA THR A 127 0.34 15.02 11.47
C THR A 127 0.28 13.86 10.48
N MET A 128 0.77 12.67 10.86
CA MET A 128 0.57 11.48 10.01
C MET A 128 -0.91 11.25 9.70
N SER A 129 -1.81 11.49 10.66
CA SER A 129 -3.25 11.33 10.44
C SER A 129 -3.76 12.27 9.35
N HIS A 130 -3.38 13.55 9.39
CA HIS A 130 -3.76 14.53 8.36
C HIS A 130 -3.28 14.14 6.96
N VAL A 131 -2.04 13.64 6.83
CA VAL A 131 -1.50 13.19 5.53
C VAL A 131 -2.26 11.96 5.02
N MET A 132 -2.68 11.05 5.91
CA MET A 132 -3.46 9.86 5.55
C MET A 132 -4.90 10.18 5.16
N GLU A 133 -5.50 11.21 5.76
CA GLU A 133 -6.87 11.65 5.50
C GLU A 133 -7.01 12.42 4.18
N ARG A 134 -5.89 12.93 3.64
CA ARG A 134 -5.83 13.74 2.40
C ARG A 134 -6.68 13.20 1.25
N LEU A 135 -6.69 11.87 1.04
CA LEU A 135 -7.37 11.27 -0.11
C LEU A 135 -8.89 11.53 -0.12
N ASP A 136 -9.50 11.76 1.04
CA ASP A 136 -10.94 12.03 1.15
C ASP A 136 -11.30 13.49 0.77
N TYR A 137 -10.29 14.34 0.58
CA TYR A 137 -10.41 15.78 0.28
C TYR A 137 -9.86 16.15 -1.11
N LEU A 138 -9.37 15.17 -1.88
CA LEU A 138 -8.89 15.42 -3.24
C LEU A 138 -10.09 15.50 -4.20
N PRO A 139 -10.12 16.48 -5.13
CA PRO A 139 -11.05 16.45 -6.25
C PRO A 139 -10.81 15.21 -7.10
N ASP A 140 -11.80 14.83 -7.92
CA ASP A 140 -11.58 13.74 -8.87
C ASP A 140 -10.49 14.10 -9.89
N TYR A 141 -9.86 13.07 -10.46
CA TYR A 141 -8.74 13.24 -11.38
C TYR A 141 -9.06 14.13 -12.58
N MET A 142 -10.27 14.05 -13.14
CA MET A 142 -10.65 14.85 -14.31
C MET A 142 -10.84 16.32 -13.95
N THR A 143 -11.47 16.59 -12.80
CA THR A 143 -11.62 17.95 -12.27
C THR A 143 -10.25 18.56 -11.95
N MET A 144 -9.40 17.82 -11.25
CA MET A 144 -8.03 18.26 -10.91
C MET A 144 -7.23 18.57 -12.18
N LYS A 145 -7.25 17.64 -13.15
CA LYS A 145 -6.58 17.80 -14.44
C LYS A 145 -7.08 19.03 -15.22
N LYS A 146 -8.40 19.21 -15.33
CA LYS A 146 -8.98 20.36 -16.04
C LYS A 146 -8.60 21.68 -15.36
N SER A 147 -8.68 21.72 -14.03
CA SER A 147 -8.26 22.88 -13.24
C SER A 147 -6.80 23.26 -13.51
N ILE A 148 -5.90 22.29 -13.49
CA ILE A 148 -4.48 22.53 -13.79
C ILE A 148 -4.27 22.99 -15.24
N GLU A 149 -4.95 22.37 -16.20
CA GLU A 149 -4.81 22.68 -17.62
C GLU A 149 -5.30 24.09 -17.97
N GLU A 150 -6.40 24.54 -17.35
CA GLU A 150 -7.04 25.82 -17.67
C GLU A 150 -6.58 26.96 -16.73
N VAL A 151 -6.37 26.68 -15.44
CA VAL A 151 -6.05 27.69 -14.42
C VAL A 151 -4.56 27.70 -14.06
N GLY A 152 -3.90 26.53 -14.12
CA GLY A 152 -2.48 26.37 -13.82
C GLY A 152 -2.23 25.73 -12.45
N ALA A 153 -1.19 24.88 -12.39
CA ALA A 153 -0.86 24.06 -11.23
C ALA A 153 -0.69 24.86 -9.92
N ALA A 154 -0.01 26.01 -9.96
CA ALA A 154 0.22 26.82 -8.76
C ALA A 154 -1.10 27.21 -8.07
N LYS A 155 -2.01 27.86 -8.80
CA LYS A 155 -3.29 28.33 -8.24
C LYS A 155 -4.19 27.18 -7.78
N THR A 156 -4.22 26.07 -8.52
CA THR A 156 -4.94 24.86 -8.11
C THR A 156 -4.37 24.27 -6.82
N LEU A 157 -3.05 24.18 -6.69
CA LEU A 157 -2.39 23.67 -5.50
C LEU A 157 -2.59 24.58 -4.28
N GLU A 158 -2.58 25.91 -4.46
CA GLU A 158 -2.82 26.85 -3.35
C GLU A 158 -4.22 26.61 -2.76
N LYS A 159 -5.23 26.53 -3.62
CA LYS A 159 -6.62 26.25 -3.22
C LYS A 159 -6.76 24.85 -2.61
N LEU A 160 -5.97 23.89 -3.09
CA LEU A 160 -5.95 22.53 -2.55
C LEU A 160 -5.44 22.50 -1.12
N ILE A 161 -4.29 23.13 -0.85
CA ILE A 161 -3.69 23.10 0.49
C ILE A 161 -4.62 23.72 1.55
N ASP A 162 -5.35 24.78 1.20
CA ASP A 162 -6.32 25.40 2.11
C ASP A 162 -7.52 24.50 2.44
N HIS A 163 -7.85 23.57 1.53
CA HIS A 163 -8.91 22.59 1.74
C HIS A 163 -8.44 21.35 2.51
N LEU A 164 -7.14 21.08 2.55
CA LEU A 164 -6.61 19.86 3.16
C LEU A 164 -6.51 19.97 4.69
N PRO A 165 -6.79 18.87 5.42
CA PRO A 165 -6.62 18.85 6.88
C PRO A 165 -5.17 19.15 7.26
N SER A 166 -5.00 20.12 8.15
CA SER A 166 -3.69 20.58 8.61
C SER A 166 -3.77 21.32 9.94
N VAL A 167 -2.62 21.64 10.55
CA VAL A 167 -2.57 22.53 11.69
C VAL A 167 -2.99 23.94 11.23
N PRO A 168 -3.99 24.58 11.87
CA PRO A 168 -4.45 25.92 11.48
C PRO A 168 -3.31 26.93 11.44
N ASP A 169 -3.39 27.88 10.51
CA ASP A 169 -2.47 29.02 10.34
C ASP A 169 -0.98 28.64 10.23
N SER A 170 -0.70 27.40 9.82
CA SER A 170 0.67 26.91 9.72
C SER A 170 1.27 27.05 8.33
N ARG A 171 0.49 27.36 7.30
CA ARG A 171 0.97 27.49 5.91
C ARG A 171 1.93 28.69 5.77
N PRO A 172 3.07 28.55 5.05
CA PRO A 172 3.88 29.70 4.69
C PRO A 172 3.15 30.59 3.68
N LEU A 173 3.08 31.90 3.95
CA LEU A 173 2.34 32.85 3.10
C LEU A 173 3.18 33.37 1.92
N GLU A 174 4.48 33.53 2.11
CA GLU A 174 5.39 34.09 1.09
C GLU A 174 6.38 33.05 0.58
N ASN A 175 6.78 33.19 -0.69
CA ASN A 175 7.81 32.37 -1.35
C ASN A 175 7.62 30.85 -1.20
N HIS A 176 6.36 30.41 -1.11
CA HIS A 176 6.02 29.05 -0.76
C HIS A 176 5.78 28.14 -1.98
N PHE A 177 5.97 28.64 -3.20
CA PHE A 177 5.89 27.82 -4.42
C PHE A 177 6.98 28.18 -5.44
N HIS A 178 7.34 27.22 -6.29
CA HIS A 178 8.22 27.41 -7.44
C HIS A 178 7.86 26.43 -8.57
N THR A 179 7.99 26.88 -9.81
CA THR A 179 7.79 26.03 -11.00
C THR A 179 9.07 25.99 -11.82
N ALA A 180 9.57 24.78 -12.08
CA ALA A 180 10.74 24.52 -12.93
C ALA A 180 10.33 23.78 -14.21
N LYS A 181 11.03 24.02 -15.32
CA LYS A 181 10.78 23.31 -16.59
C LYS A 181 11.76 22.17 -16.80
N PHE A 182 11.31 21.12 -17.47
CA PHE A 182 12.11 20.01 -17.97
C PHE A 182 11.90 19.82 -19.48
N LYS A 183 12.73 18.99 -20.11
CA LYS A 183 12.78 18.82 -21.57
C LYS A 183 12.13 17.51 -22.03
N ALA A 184 12.30 16.45 -21.25
CA ALA A 184 11.88 15.10 -21.63
C ALA A 184 10.36 14.95 -21.69
N ASP A 185 9.87 14.04 -22.53
CA ASP A 185 8.53 13.47 -22.35
C ASP A 185 8.58 12.44 -21.23
N ILE A 186 7.54 12.32 -20.41
CA ILE A 186 7.57 11.45 -19.23
C ILE A 186 6.52 10.33 -19.27
N LEU A 187 6.83 9.22 -18.59
CA LEU A 187 5.88 8.16 -18.26
C LEU A 187 5.77 8.09 -16.73
N ASN A 188 4.80 8.82 -16.16
CA ASN A 188 4.56 8.78 -14.73
C ASN A 188 3.82 7.48 -14.35
N THR A 189 4.40 6.67 -13.47
CA THR A 189 3.79 5.40 -13.02
C THR A 189 3.03 5.50 -11.71
N TYR A 190 2.91 6.72 -11.17
CA TYR A 190 2.21 7.03 -9.93
C TYR A 190 1.29 8.27 -10.11
N TYR A 191 0.78 8.84 -9.01
CA TYR A 191 -0.02 10.06 -9.06
C TYR A 191 0.79 11.25 -9.61
N GLN A 192 0.08 12.19 -10.24
CA GLN A 192 0.68 13.45 -10.72
C GLN A 192 1.09 14.36 -9.58
N ASP A 193 0.39 14.26 -8.45
CA ASP A 193 0.68 14.96 -7.21
C ASP A 193 1.30 14.00 -6.17
N THR A 194 2.39 14.43 -5.55
CA THR A 194 3.03 13.71 -4.44
C THR A 194 3.18 14.64 -3.26
N GLU A 195 2.48 14.35 -2.16
CA GLU A 195 2.68 15.03 -0.88
C GLU A 195 3.80 14.33 -0.08
N VAL A 196 4.90 15.03 0.10
CA VAL A 196 6.01 14.65 0.98
C VAL A 196 5.71 15.19 2.37
N GLY A 197 5.28 14.32 3.29
CA GLY A 197 4.85 14.77 4.61
C GLY A 197 5.06 13.78 5.76
N ILE A 198 5.72 12.64 5.53
CA ILE A 198 5.87 11.56 6.52
C ILE A 198 7.14 10.72 6.31
N PHE A 199 7.53 9.97 7.34
CA PHE A 199 8.66 9.03 7.33
C PHE A 199 10.01 9.66 6.98
N SER A 200 10.61 9.22 5.87
CA SER A 200 11.82 9.66 5.18
C SER A 200 11.72 10.83 4.23
N GLY A 201 10.51 11.02 3.73
CA GLY A 201 10.32 11.47 2.36
C GLY A 201 10.56 10.34 1.34
N PRO A 202 10.04 10.52 0.12
CA PRO A 202 10.09 9.52 -0.93
C PRO A 202 11.42 9.50 -1.67
N ASP A 203 11.64 8.36 -2.32
CA ASP A 203 12.72 8.18 -3.29
C ASP A 203 12.08 7.99 -4.68
N PHE A 204 12.70 8.54 -5.71
CA PHE A 204 12.26 8.45 -7.10
C PHE A 204 13.38 7.84 -7.95
N ALA A 205 12.99 7.05 -8.95
CA ALA A 205 13.87 6.69 -10.05
C ALA A 205 13.35 7.31 -11.35
N PHE A 206 14.26 7.92 -12.10
CA PHE A 206 14.03 8.44 -13.45
C PHE A 206 14.78 7.53 -14.41
N GLU A 207 14.06 6.65 -15.12
CA GLU A 207 14.64 5.69 -16.05
C GLU A 207 14.36 6.11 -17.50
N PHE A 208 15.40 6.17 -18.33
CA PHE A 208 15.23 6.41 -19.76
C PHE A 208 14.67 5.15 -20.44
N GLU A 209 13.49 5.26 -21.06
CA GLU A 209 12.78 4.17 -21.74
C GLU A 209 12.03 4.73 -22.96
N ASP A 210 12.29 4.18 -24.15
CA ASP A 210 11.60 4.53 -25.40
C ASP A 210 11.52 6.04 -25.72
N ASP A 211 12.64 6.74 -25.58
CA ASP A 211 12.76 8.21 -25.78
C ASP A 211 11.94 9.04 -24.79
N LYS A 212 11.53 8.43 -23.67
CA LYS A 212 10.85 9.07 -22.55
C LYS A 212 11.59 8.81 -21.25
N VAL A 213 11.23 9.56 -20.22
CA VAL A 213 11.69 9.30 -18.85
C VAL A 213 10.54 8.73 -18.03
N ARG A 214 10.67 7.47 -17.66
CA ARG A 214 9.77 6.81 -16.73
C ARG A 214 10.08 7.25 -15.30
N ILE A 215 9.05 7.66 -14.57
CA ILE A 215 9.14 8.08 -13.17
C ILE A 215 8.58 6.95 -12.30
N ASP A 216 9.42 6.36 -11.45
CA ASP A 216 9.04 5.33 -10.49
C ASP A 216 9.10 5.86 -9.05
N PHE A 217 7.95 5.84 -8.38
CA PHE A 217 7.84 6.16 -6.96
C PHE A 217 8.30 4.98 -6.08
N ILE A 218 9.16 5.29 -5.10
CA ILE A 218 9.78 4.36 -4.15
C ILE A 218 10.33 3.13 -4.89
N PRO A 219 11.39 3.31 -5.70
CA PRO A 219 11.85 2.29 -6.65
C PRO A 219 12.41 1.04 -5.97
N TRP A 220 12.93 1.15 -4.74
CA TRP A 220 13.42 0.01 -3.95
C TRP A 220 12.29 -0.89 -3.41
N HIS A 221 11.07 -0.38 -3.32
CA HIS A 221 9.93 -1.11 -2.79
C HIS A 221 9.27 -1.97 -3.87
N ARG A 222 8.85 -3.19 -3.49
CA ARG A 222 8.17 -4.15 -4.37
C ARG A 222 9.01 -4.68 -5.53
N GLN A 223 10.33 -4.75 -5.32
CA GLN A 223 11.26 -5.41 -6.24
C GLN A 223 11.45 -6.89 -5.85
N TRP A 224 12.65 -7.26 -5.41
CA TRP A 224 13.03 -8.64 -5.09
C TRP A 224 12.29 -9.21 -3.88
N SER A 225 11.90 -8.35 -2.94
CA SER A 225 11.16 -8.72 -1.72
C SER A 225 9.71 -9.13 -2.00
N HIS A 226 9.14 -8.70 -3.12
CA HIS A 226 7.77 -8.97 -3.52
C HIS A 226 7.73 -9.85 -4.77
N SER A 227 8.59 -10.87 -4.79
CA SER A 227 8.65 -11.86 -5.86
C SER A 227 8.14 -13.21 -5.40
N LEU A 228 7.58 -13.97 -6.33
CA LEU A 228 7.16 -15.34 -6.08
C LEU A 228 8.36 -16.24 -5.77
N THR A 229 9.50 -15.94 -6.38
CA THR A 229 10.77 -16.62 -6.12
C THR A 229 11.27 -16.45 -4.69
N LEU A 230 11.10 -15.27 -4.07
CA LEU A 230 11.46 -15.10 -2.66
C LEU A 230 10.55 -15.95 -1.78
N GLY A 231 9.26 -16.07 -2.12
CA GLY A 231 8.35 -16.98 -1.42
C GLY A 231 8.90 -18.41 -1.41
N LEU A 232 9.40 -18.92 -2.54
CA LEU A 232 10.03 -20.26 -2.59
C LEU A 232 11.27 -20.37 -1.70
N ILE A 233 12.03 -19.29 -1.50
CA ILE A 233 13.18 -19.24 -0.57
C ILE A 233 12.72 -19.16 0.89
N MET A 234 11.57 -18.56 1.18
CA MET A 234 11.01 -18.52 2.54
C MET A 234 10.49 -19.88 2.99
N GLY A 235 10.10 -20.76 2.08
CA GLY A 235 9.66 -22.13 2.39
C GLY A 235 10.67 -22.89 3.27
N PRO A 236 11.94 -23.05 2.85
CA PRO A 236 12.99 -23.63 3.67
C PRO A 236 13.16 -22.99 5.05
N LEU A 237 12.97 -21.67 5.17
CA LEU A 237 13.02 -20.99 6.48
C LEU A 237 11.84 -21.39 7.36
N GLY A 238 10.63 -21.44 6.79
CA GLY A 238 9.44 -21.96 7.48
C GLY A 238 9.64 -23.40 7.97
N PHE A 239 10.18 -24.27 7.10
CA PHE A 239 10.54 -25.64 7.46
C PHE A 239 11.54 -25.68 8.62
N ALA A 240 12.64 -24.92 8.53
CA ALA A 240 13.72 -24.91 9.51
C ALA A 240 13.25 -24.52 10.92
N ILE A 241 12.24 -23.66 11.05
CA ILE A 241 11.69 -23.25 12.35
C ILE A 241 11.05 -24.43 13.10
N TYR A 242 10.43 -25.38 12.38
CA TYR A 242 9.68 -26.50 12.95
C TYR A 242 10.33 -27.87 12.70
N ALA A 243 11.47 -27.90 12.01
CA ALA A 243 12.20 -29.13 11.72
C ALA A 243 12.68 -29.80 13.00
N GLY A 244 12.61 -31.14 13.04
CA GLY A 244 13.12 -31.94 14.15
C GLY A 244 14.64 -32.04 14.09
N TRP A 245 15.36 -30.96 14.41
CA TRP A 245 16.82 -30.89 14.31
C TRP A 245 17.54 -31.98 15.11
N ALA A 246 17.02 -32.36 16.28
CA ALA A 246 17.55 -33.48 17.06
C ALA A 246 17.49 -34.80 16.27
N GLY A 247 16.38 -35.05 15.57
CA GLY A 247 16.21 -36.16 14.65
C GLY A 247 17.25 -36.17 13.54
N LEU A 248 17.58 -35.02 12.94
CA LEU A 248 18.62 -34.95 11.90
C LEU A 248 19.98 -35.41 12.44
N PHE A 249 20.40 -34.88 13.60
CA PHE A 249 21.69 -35.24 14.20
C PHE A 249 21.75 -36.68 14.71
N ALA A 250 20.59 -37.27 15.04
CA ALA A 250 20.46 -38.67 15.42
C ALA A 250 20.28 -39.63 14.23
N GLY A 251 20.25 -39.12 12.97
CA GLY A 251 20.00 -39.94 11.77
C GLY A 251 18.53 -40.34 11.57
N ASN A 252 17.60 -39.80 12.38
CA ASN A 252 16.17 -40.01 12.26
C ASN A 252 15.51 -38.97 11.34
N LEU A 253 15.55 -39.24 10.04
CA LEU A 253 14.97 -38.35 9.02
C LEU A 253 13.45 -38.16 9.18
N LYS A 254 12.72 -39.12 9.75
CA LYS A 254 11.26 -39.01 9.94
C LYS A 254 10.91 -37.91 10.94
N GLU A 255 11.72 -37.74 11.98
CA GLU A 255 11.55 -36.68 12.97
C GLU A 255 11.97 -35.32 12.41
N PHE A 256 13.04 -35.28 11.61
CA PHE A 256 13.46 -34.06 10.91
C PHE A 256 12.36 -33.54 9.96
N PHE A 257 11.83 -34.41 9.11
CA PHE A 257 10.71 -34.12 8.19
C PHE A 257 9.33 -34.34 8.83
N ASN A 258 9.15 -33.89 10.07
CA ASN A 258 7.86 -34.05 10.74
C ASN A 258 6.74 -33.28 9.98
N PRO A 259 5.46 -33.70 10.12
CA PRO A 259 4.35 -33.08 9.39
C PRO A 259 4.21 -31.57 9.60
N LEU A 260 4.54 -31.07 10.80
CA LEU A 260 4.45 -29.64 11.11
C LEU A 260 5.50 -28.83 10.33
N ALA A 261 6.73 -29.34 10.20
CA ALA A 261 7.79 -28.73 9.39
C ALA A 261 7.42 -28.64 7.91
N ILE A 262 6.83 -29.69 7.35
CA ILE A 262 6.35 -29.71 5.96
C ILE A 262 5.21 -28.70 5.77
N ASN A 263 4.27 -28.61 6.73
CA ASN A 263 3.21 -27.60 6.68
C ASN A 263 3.79 -26.18 6.78
N ALA A 264 4.78 -25.96 7.64
CA ALA A 264 5.44 -24.66 7.79
C ALA A 264 6.18 -24.24 6.51
N PHE A 265 6.73 -25.18 5.75
CA PHE A 265 7.34 -24.92 4.43
C PHE A 265 6.33 -24.25 3.47
N PHE A 266 5.20 -24.91 3.24
CA PHE A 266 4.19 -24.38 2.32
C PHE A 266 3.49 -23.13 2.90
N MET A 267 3.29 -23.10 4.22
CA MET A 267 2.71 -21.94 4.88
C MET A 267 3.55 -20.68 4.70
N ALA A 268 4.88 -20.76 4.85
CA ALA A 268 5.75 -19.60 4.63
C ALA A 268 5.68 -19.08 3.19
N ILE A 269 5.65 -19.99 2.20
CA ILE A 269 5.50 -19.64 0.77
C ILE A 269 4.17 -18.92 0.55
N LEU A 270 3.07 -19.55 0.95
CA LEU A 270 1.72 -19.05 0.68
C LEU A 270 1.42 -17.77 1.47
N ALA A 271 1.91 -17.65 2.70
CA ALA A 271 1.72 -16.45 3.50
C ALA A 271 2.40 -15.24 2.85
N LEU A 272 3.64 -15.41 2.36
CA LEU A 272 4.33 -14.37 1.61
C LEU A 272 3.61 -14.07 0.28
N TRP A 273 3.20 -15.09 -0.47
CA TRP A 273 2.47 -14.86 -1.73
C TRP A 273 1.12 -14.17 -1.51
N SER A 274 0.43 -14.46 -0.41
CA SER A 274 -0.82 -13.77 -0.06
C SER A 274 -0.62 -12.26 0.11
N HIS A 275 0.51 -11.84 0.67
CA HIS A 275 0.91 -10.42 0.71
C HIS A 275 1.02 -9.85 -0.70
N ILE A 276 1.78 -10.50 -1.57
CA ILE A 276 2.04 -10.05 -2.94
C ILE A 276 0.73 -9.93 -3.71
N LEU A 277 -0.15 -10.93 -3.60
CA LEU A 277 -1.45 -10.94 -4.28
C LEU A 277 -2.35 -9.78 -3.82
N VAL A 278 -2.40 -9.52 -2.51
CA VAL A 278 -3.13 -8.36 -1.98
C VAL A 278 -2.55 -7.07 -2.53
N ASP A 279 -1.23 -6.98 -2.68
CA ASP A 279 -0.56 -5.79 -3.21
C ASP A 279 -0.71 -5.55 -4.70
N GLN A 280 -1.03 -6.58 -5.49
CA GLN A 280 -1.41 -6.43 -6.90
C GLN A 280 -2.73 -5.65 -7.07
N THR A 281 -3.56 -5.56 -6.03
CA THR A 281 -4.79 -4.74 -6.08
C THR A 281 -4.51 -3.23 -5.96
N GLY A 282 -3.27 -2.82 -5.66
CA GLY A 282 -2.87 -1.43 -5.52
C GLY A 282 -2.32 -0.81 -6.81
N HIS A 283 -1.85 0.45 -6.74
CA HIS A 283 -1.20 1.13 -7.87
C HIS A 283 0.22 0.61 -8.18
N LEU A 284 1.04 0.40 -7.14
CA LEU A 284 2.47 0.11 -7.33
C LEU A 284 2.77 -1.29 -7.89
N GLY A 285 1.84 -2.25 -7.80
CA GLY A 285 2.06 -3.63 -8.25
C GLY A 285 3.26 -4.32 -7.59
N SER A 286 4.01 -5.18 -8.32
CA SER A 286 5.23 -5.85 -7.84
C SER A 286 6.09 -6.42 -8.96
N ASN A 287 7.35 -6.77 -8.69
CA ASN A 287 8.19 -7.56 -9.59
C ASN A 287 8.08 -9.07 -9.27
N LEU A 288 7.10 -9.74 -9.86
CA LEU A 288 6.72 -11.12 -9.53
C LEU A 288 7.82 -12.16 -9.75
N PHE A 289 8.70 -11.96 -10.75
CA PHE A 289 9.66 -12.97 -11.19
C PHE A 289 11.12 -12.53 -11.05
N TYR A 290 11.44 -11.63 -10.13
CA TYR A 290 12.85 -11.37 -9.76
C TYR A 290 13.58 -12.70 -9.44
N PRO A 291 14.85 -12.92 -9.79
CA PRO A 291 15.76 -12.03 -10.51
C PRO A 291 15.63 -12.09 -12.03
N PHE A 292 14.74 -12.92 -12.59
CA PHE A 292 14.55 -13.08 -14.04
C PHE A 292 14.00 -11.81 -14.69
N THR A 293 13.10 -11.11 -13.99
CA THR A 293 12.62 -9.78 -14.35
C THR A 293 13.21 -8.72 -13.42
N LYS A 294 13.52 -7.53 -13.94
CA LYS A 294 14.03 -6.39 -13.16
C LYS A 294 13.00 -5.28 -12.95
N LYS A 295 12.02 -5.19 -13.85
CA LYS A 295 10.97 -4.16 -13.82
C LYS A 295 9.79 -4.61 -12.96
N ARG A 296 9.26 -3.66 -12.18
CA ARG A 296 8.00 -3.78 -11.45
C ARG A 296 6.84 -3.61 -12.43
N SER A 297 5.84 -4.50 -12.40
CA SER A 297 4.58 -4.28 -13.12
C SER A 297 3.69 -3.33 -12.32
N GLN A 298 2.87 -2.53 -13.00
CA GLN A 298 1.77 -1.84 -12.32
C GLN A 298 0.76 -2.84 -11.76
N GLY A 299 0.09 -2.46 -10.69
CA GLY A 299 -1.02 -3.24 -10.16
C GLY A 299 -2.34 -2.89 -10.85
N LEU A 300 -3.43 -3.39 -10.31
CA LEU A 300 -4.78 -3.24 -10.86
C LEU A 300 -5.39 -1.86 -10.58
N GLU A 301 -4.75 -1.04 -9.75
CA GLU A 301 -5.22 0.32 -9.40
C GLU A 301 -6.60 0.37 -8.74
N TRP A 302 -7.06 -0.74 -8.17
CA TRP A 302 -8.37 -0.82 -7.51
C TRP A 302 -8.37 -0.15 -6.14
N THR A 303 -7.21 -0.04 -5.52
CA THR A 303 -7.08 0.39 -4.13
C THR A 303 -5.80 1.19 -3.91
N THR A 304 -5.79 1.96 -2.83
CA THR A 304 -4.58 2.63 -2.33
C THR A 304 -4.29 2.11 -0.92
N SER A 305 -3.03 2.23 -0.47
CA SER A 305 -2.66 1.83 0.90
C SER A 305 -3.41 2.63 1.97
N ALA A 306 -3.81 3.86 1.68
CA ALA A 306 -4.55 4.73 2.57
C ALA A 306 -6.08 4.51 2.51
N SER A 307 -6.61 3.83 1.50
CA SER A 307 -8.05 3.57 1.37
C SER A 307 -8.58 2.74 2.55
N VAL A 308 -9.49 3.32 3.34
CA VAL A 308 -10.04 2.69 4.55
C VAL A 308 -10.83 1.42 4.21
N PHE A 309 -11.72 1.50 3.22
CA PHE A 309 -12.64 0.41 2.89
C PHE A 309 -11.94 -0.88 2.43
N PRO A 310 -10.99 -0.86 1.47
CA PRO A 310 -10.25 -2.06 1.10
C PRO A 310 -9.47 -2.70 2.24
N ASN A 311 -8.86 -1.89 3.12
CA ASN A 311 -8.15 -2.42 4.29
C ASN A 311 -9.13 -3.12 5.25
N ILE A 312 -10.28 -2.52 5.55
CA ILE A 312 -11.32 -3.14 6.39
C ILE A 312 -11.83 -4.44 5.75
N PHE A 313 -12.09 -4.42 4.45
CA PHE A 313 -12.61 -5.56 3.71
C PHE A 313 -11.67 -6.78 3.78
N VAL A 314 -10.38 -6.59 3.46
CA VAL A 314 -9.39 -7.67 3.51
C VAL A 314 -9.15 -8.15 4.94
N ASN A 315 -9.12 -7.23 5.92
CA ASN A 315 -8.97 -7.59 7.34
C ASN A 315 -10.16 -8.42 7.82
N TYR A 316 -11.39 -8.03 7.45
CA TYR A 316 -12.60 -8.72 7.84
C TYR A 316 -12.64 -10.14 7.25
N ILE A 317 -12.34 -10.29 5.95
CA ILE A 317 -12.23 -11.62 5.32
C ILE A 317 -11.16 -12.47 6.01
N SER A 318 -10.01 -11.87 6.34
CA SER A 318 -8.93 -12.57 7.04
C SER A 318 -9.38 -13.06 8.40
N ILE A 319 -10.00 -12.19 9.21
CA ILE A 319 -10.53 -12.55 10.54
C ILE A 319 -11.62 -13.62 10.43
N ALA A 320 -12.56 -13.48 9.50
CA ALA A 320 -13.61 -14.45 9.29
C ALA A 320 -13.04 -15.83 8.91
N THR A 321 -12.01 -15.86 8.04
CA THR A 321 -11.29 -17.08 7.66
C THR A 321 -10.57 -17.71 8.85
N ILE A 322 -9.90 -16.90 9.68
CA ILE A 322 -9.21 -17.37 10.89
C ILE A 322 -10.22 -18.02 11.85
N ILE A 323 -11.33 -17.34 12.15
CA ILE A 323 -12.38 -17.84 13.06
C ILE A 323 -12.96 -19.15 12.54
N TRP A 324 -13.23 -19.22 11.23
CA TRP A 324 -13.72 -20.43 10.58
C TRP A 324 -12.77 -21.61 10.79
N ASN A 325 -11.49 -21.42 10.48
CA ASN A 325 -10.49 -22.48 10.56
C ASN A 325 -10.19 -22.89 12.01
N ILE A 326 -10.16 -21.93 12.95
CA ILE A 326 -10.09 -22.23 14.39
C ILE A 326 -11.23 -23.15 14.78
N ASN A 327 -12.46 -22.85 14.37
CA ASN A 327 -13.62 -23.66 14.70
C ASN A 327 -13.59 -25.05 14.04
N ALA A 328 -13.25 -25.10 12.75
CA ALA A 328 -13.26 -26.34 11.97
C ALA A 328 -12.18 -27.34 12.41
N PHE A 329 -11.04 -26.85 12.90
CA PHE A 329 -9.91 -27.70 13.33
C PHE A 329 -9.74 -27.78 14.85
N ALA A 330 -10.63 -27.16 15.62
CA ALA A 330 -10.65 -27.32 17.08
C ALA A 330 -10.97 -28.77 17.47
N PRO A 331 -10.42 -29.28 18.59
CA PRO A 331 -10.80 -30.59 19.12
C PRO A 331 -12.31 -30.70 19.40
N VAL A 332 -12.92 -29.59 19.80
CA VAL A 332 -14.36 -29.43 19.94
C VAL A 332 -14.75 -28.14 19.22
N PRO A 333 -15.55 -28.21 18.14
CA PRO A 333 -16.04 -27.02 17.45
C PRO A 333 -16.85 -26.14 18.41
N ALA A 334 -16.59 -24.84 18.39
CA ALA A 334 -17.34 -23.86 19.18
C ALA A 334 -18.74 -23.60 18.58
N PHE A 335 -18.90 -23.77 17.27
CA PHE A 335 -20.17 -23.65 16.57
C PHE A 335 -20.30 -24.66 15.42
N THR A 336 -21.54 -25.00 15.10
CA THR A 336 -21.94 -25.78 13.93
C THR A 336 -23.00 -25.01 13.16
N LEU A 337 -23.07 -25.17 11.84
CA LEU A 337 -24.09 -24.48 11.04
C LEU A 337 -25.33 -25.35 10.90
N PRO A 338 -26.53 -24.87 11.33
CA PRO A 338 -27.75 -25.67 11.39
C PRO A 338 -28.14 -26.35 10.06
N TRP A 339 -27.80 -25.73 8.92
CA TRP A 339 -28.16 -26.23 7.59
C TRP A 339 -27.13 -27.19 6.99
N ALA A 340 -25.92 -27.26 7.55
CA ALA A 340 -24.99 -28.32 7.20
C ALA A 340 -25.34 -29.63 7.91
N ALA A 341 -26.13 -29.57 8.99
CA ALA A 341 -26.59 -30.75 9.72
C ALA A 341 -27.43 -31.70 8.84
N SER A 342 -28.11 -31.19 7.81
CA SER A 342 -28.89 -32.03 6.86
C SER A 342 -28.02 -32.89 5.95
N VAL A 343 -26.73 -32.58 5.82
CA VAL A 343 -25.76 -33.36 5.04
C VAL A 343 -25.25 -34.55 5.86
N GLY A 344 -25.44 -34.52 7.19
CA GLY A 344 -24.91 -35.51 8.12
C GLY A 344 -23.39 -35.43 8.25
N GLY A 345 -22.89 -35.43 9.50
CA GLY A 345 -21.46 -35.52 9.79
C GLY A 345 -20.90 -34.38 10.64
N ASP A 346 -19.59 -34.34 10.75
CA ASP A 346 -18.79 -33.34 11.44
C ASP A 346 -17.73 -32.76 10.50
N PHE A 347 -16.84 -31.91 11.01
CA PHE A 347 -15.76 -31.30 10.23
C PHE A 347 -14.73 -32.28 9.66
N SER A 348 -14.76 -33.57 10.03
CA SER A 348 -13.95 -34.61 9.38
C SER A 348 -14.52 -35.04 8.02
N ASN A 349 -15.80 -34.78 7.77
CA ASN A 349 -16.44 -35.06 6.49
C ASN A 349 -16.23 -33.88 5.52
N ALA A 350 -15.62 -34.15 4.36
CA ALA A 350 -15.33 -33.12 3.35
C ALA A 350 -16.58 -32.43 2.80
N GLY A 351 -17.69 -33.16 2.65
CA GLY A 351 -18.98 -32.60 2.20
C GLY A 351 -19.60 -31.67 3.24
N TYR A 352 -19.57 -32.08 4.52
CA TYR A 352 -19.98 -31.22 5.63
C TYR A 352 -19.11 -29.97 5.72
N TYR A 353 -17.78 -30.12 5.61
CA TYR A 353 -16.84 -29.00 5.62
C TYR A 353 -17.17 -27.98 4.52
N LEU A 354 -17.33 -28.44 3.28
CA LEU A 354 -17.58 -27.55 2.13
C LEU A 354 -18.94 -26.83 2.26
N ILE A 355 -20.01 -27.54 2.60
CA ILE A 355 -21.34 -26.94 2.73
C ILE A 355 -21.39 -25.99 3.93
N SER A 356 -20.75 -26.34 5.03
CA SER A 356 -20.63 -25.46 6.18
C SER A 356 -19.80 -24.21 5.84
N LEU A 357 -18.70 -24.34 5.11
CA LEU A 357 -17.90 -23.21 4.65
C LEU A 357 -18.71 -22.27 3.75
N LEU A 358 -19.47 -22.80 2.79
CA LEU A 358 -20.32 -21.98 1.92
C LEU A 358 -21.38 -21.22 2.73
N ASN A 359 -22.04 -21.89 3.68
CA ASN A 359 -22.97 -21.25 4.61
C ASN A 359 -22.27 -20.14 5.42
N TYR A 360 -21.08 -20.42 5.96
CA TYR A 360 -20.31 -19.44 6.72
C TYR A 360 -19.95 -18.22 5.87
N VAL A 361 -19.47 -18.44 4.65
CA VAL A 361 -19.14 -17.37 3.70
C VAL A 361 -20.39 -16.53 3.41
N ILE A 362 -21.56 -17.13 3.19
CA ILE A 362 -22.78 -16.36 2.93
C ILE A 362 -23.14 -15.50 4.15
N TYR A 363 -23.25 -16.10 5.34
CA TYR A 363 -23.80 -15.44 6.53
C TYR A 363 -22.84 -14.51 7.25
N PHE A 364 -21.57 -14.89 7.33
CA PHE A 364 -20.58 -14.17 8.11
C PHE A 364 -19.60 -13.39 7.25
N VAL A 365 -19.57 -13.60 5.93
CA VAL A 365 -18.72 -12.84 5.01
C VAL A 365 -19.56 -11.96 4.07
N ALA A 366 -20.36 -12.57 3.20
CA ALA A 366 -21.07 -11.87 2.14
C ALA A 366 -22.16 -10.94 2.66
N ILE A 367 -23.01 -11.36 3.60
CA ILE A 367 -24.06 -10.51 4.16
C ILE A 367 -23.48 -9.30 4.92
N PRO A 368 -22.54 -9.46 5.87
CA PRO A 368 -21.98 -8.31 6.59
C PRO A 368 -21.20 -7.36 5.69
N LEU A 369 -20.42 -7.88 4.74
CA LEU A 369 -19.71 -7.04 3.77
C LEU A 369 -20.67 -6.37 2.79
N GLY A 370 -21.74 -7.05 2.37
CA GLY A 370 -22.80 -6.47 1.55
C GLY A 370 -23.56 -5.37 2.27
N ALA A 371 -23.87 -5.56 3.56
CA ALA A 371 -24.48 -4.54 4.41
C ALA A 371 -23.54 -3.35 4.62
N LEU A 372 -22.25 -3.59 4.92
CA LEU A 372 -21.24 -2.54 5.04
C LEU A 372 -21.10 -1.77 3.73
N TYR A 373 -21.04 -2.47 2.60
CA TYR A 373 -21.00 -1.86 1.28
C TYR A 373 -22.25 -1.03 1.00
N ALA A 374 -23.45 -1.55 1.29
CA ALA A 374 -24.70 -0.82 1.13
C ALA A 374 -24.77 0.44 2.01
N ILE A 375 -24.38 0.35 3.29
CA ILE A 375 -24.27 1.49 4.20
C ILE A 375 -23.27 2.51 3.66
N THR A 376 -22.11 2.05 3.20
CA THR A 376 -21.07 2.92 2.63
C THR A 376 -21.56 3.60 1.36
N ARG A 377 -22.26 2.88 0.48
CA ARG A 377 -22.86 3.44 -0.74
C ARG A 377 -23.98 4.43 -0.43
N LEU A 378 -24.80 4.15 0.57
CA LEU A 378 -25.84 5.07 1.04
C LEU A 378 -25.22 6.33 1.64
N TYR A 379 -24.22 6.17 2.51
CA TYR A 379 -23.45 7.29 3.07
C TYR A 379 -22.77 8.09 1.95
N GLN A 380 -22.19 7.40 0.97
CA GLN A 380 -21.59 8.04 -0.19
C GLN A 380 -22.64 8.82 -0.98
N MET A 381 -23.81 8.26 -1.24
CA MET A 381 -24.87 8.93 -1.97
C MET A 381 -25.42 10.15 -1.23
N LEU A 382 -25.60 10.04 0.10
CA LEU A 382 -26.21 11.10 0.91
C LEU A 382 -25.24 12.22 1.30
N TYR A 383 -23.98 11.87 1.60
CA TYR A 383 -23.00 12.80 2.18
C TYR A 383 -21.78 12.99 1.31
N TYR A 384 -21.24 11.91 0.73
CA TYR A 384 -20.03 12.02 -0.11
C TYR A 384 -20.36 12.61 -1.48
N HIS A 385 -21.53 12.39 -2.05
CA HIS A 385 -21.92 13.02 -3.31
C HIS A 385 -22.08 14.52 -3.10
N LYS A 386 -22.66 14.92 -1.97
CA LYS A 386 -22.71 16.33 -1.58
C LYS A 386 -21.30 16.89 -1.39
N ARG A 387 -20.44 16.25 -0.59
CA ARG A 387 -19.08 16.74 -0.32
C ARG A 387 -18.17 16.69 -1.55
N ALA A 388 -18.23 15.65 -2.36
CA ALA A 388 -17.45 15.52 -3.59
C ALA A 388 -17.97 16.46 -4.67
N SER A 389 -19.29 16.71 -4.75
CA SER A 389 -19.84 17.79 -5.59
C SER A 389 -19.32 19.13 -5.10
N GLU A 390 -19.40 19.42 -3.79
CA GLU A 390 -18.85 20.65 -3.20
C GLU A 390 -17.34 20.79 -3.46
N THR A 391 -16.57 19.71 -3.32
CA THR A 391 -15.12 19.70 -3.58
C THR A 391 -14.86 19.92 -5.07
N ASN A 392 -15.54 19.20 -5.95
CA ASN A 392 -15.36 19.34 -7.40
C ASN A 392 -15.82 20.71 -7.91
N GLU A 393 -16.95 21.23 -7.42
CA GLU A 393 -17.41 22.60 -7.69
C GLU A 393 -16.39 23.62 -7.17
N TYR A 394 -15.82 23.38 -5.99
CA TYR A 394 -14.75 24.21 -5.43
C TYR A 394 -13.47 24.17 -6.27
N PHE A 395 -13.19 23.09 -7.00
CA PHE A 395 -12.03 23.00 -7.91
C PHE A 395 -12.39 23.20 -9.40
N ASP A 396 -13.66 23.42 -9.74
CA ASP A 396 -14.08 23.67 -11.11
C ASP A 396 -13.50 24.99 -11.62
N VAL A 397 -13.24 25.04 -12.92
CA VAL A 397 -12.53 26.16 -13.55
C VAL A 397 -13.26 27.47 -13.32
N ALA A 398 -14.59 27.49 -13.36
CA ALA A 398 -15.39 28.71 -13.13
C ALA A 398 -15.20 29.26 -11.70
N SER A 399 -15.14 28.40 -10.69
CA SER A 399 -14.89 28.81 -9.29
C SER A 399 -13.41 29.14 -9.04
N MET A 400 -12.50 28.62 -9.88
CA MET A 400 -11.07 28.86 -9.81
C MET A 400 -10.61 30.10 -10.60
N SER A 401 -11.32 30.48 -11.66
CA SER A 401 -11.03 31.67 -12.47
C SER A 401 -11.51 32.96 -11.82
N GLY A 402 -12.42 32.88 -10.84
CA GLY A 402 -13.01 34.05 -10.18
C GLY A 402 -14.19 34.64 -10.94
N GLU A 403 -14.74 33.91 -11.93
CA GLU A 403 -15.94 34.31 -12.68
C GLU A 403 -17.26 34.00 -11.94
N SER A 404 -17.21 33.56 -10.68
CA SER A 404 -18.40 33.52 -9.82
C SER A 404 -18.73 34.92 -9.29
N GLY A 405 -19.06 35.83 -10.19
CA GLY A 405 -19.76 37.08 -9.92
C GLY A 405 -21.25 36.90 -10.19
N ASP A 406 -22.04 37.07 -9.14
CA ASP A 406 -23.50 37.23 -9.09
C ASP A 406 -24.38 36.05 -9.58
N MET A 407 -24.83 35.24 -8.61
CA MET A 407 -26.27 34.97 -8.40
C MET A 407 -26.59 34.79 -6.92
#